data_AF-A0A838HDV6-F1
#
_entry.id   AF-A0A838HDV6-F1
#
_cell.length_a   1.000
_cell.length_b   1.000
_cell.length_c   1.000
_cell.angle_alpha   90.00
_cell.angle_beta   90.00
_cell.angle_gamma   90.00
#
_symmetry.space_group_name_H-M   'P 1'
#
loop_
_entity.id
_entity.type
_entity.pdbx_description
1 polymer ?
#
loop_
_entity_poly.entity_id
_entity_poly.type
_entity_poly.pdbx_seq_one_letter_code
_entity_poly.pdbx_strand_id
1 'polypeptide(L)'
;MPSPREYPLTLEVGEVARATGGTLHGVPARGASVTGLTLDSRRVRRGSLFCALPGLEADGISFVPDALARGAAAVLAPGPPPP
;
A
#
# COMPACT_ATOMS: atom_id res chain seq x y z
N MET A 1 -22.42 -13.72 10.36
CA MET A 1 -21.67 -12.62 9.72
C MET A 1 -21.33 -13.05 8.31
N PRO A 2 -21.61 -12.26 7.25
CA PRO A 2 -21.05 -12.57 5.94
C PRO A 2 -19.51 -12.53 6.06
N SER A 3 -18.84 -13.59 5.64
CA SER A 3 -17.38 -13.61 5.49
C SER A 3 -16.96 -12.41 4.64
N PRO A 4 -15.84 -11.73 4.96
CA PRO A 4 -15.32 -10.70 4.07
C PRO A 4 -15.19 -11.34 2.69
N ARG A 5 -15.90 -10.80 1.69
CA ARG A 5 -15.76 -11.26 0.32
C ARG A 5 -14.31 -10.95 -0.06
N GLU A 6 -13.48 -11.99 -0.10
CA GLU A 6 -12.14 -11.91 -0.67
C GLU A 6 -12.33 -11.69 -2.16
N TYR A 7 -12.34 -10.43 -2.57
CA TYR A 7 -12.26 -10.07 -3.97
C TYR A 7 -10.79 -10.22 -4.36
N PRO A 8 -10.42 -11.20 -5.20
CA PRO A 8 -9.08 -11.27 -5.73
C PRO A 8 -8.86 -10.03 -6.60
N LEU A 9 -8.27 -8.99 -6.00
CA LEU A 9 -7.85 -7.79 -6.68
C LEU A 9 -6.39 -8.00 -7.06
N THR A 10 -6.14 -8.21 -8.34
CA THR A 10 -4.80 -8.03 -8.90
C THR A 10 -4.84 -6.69 -9.63
N LEU A 11 -4.20 -5.69 -9.05
CA LEU A 11 -4.05 -4.37 -9.67
C LEU A 11 -2.57 -4.12 -9.93
N GLU A 12 -2.25 -3.48 -11.04
CA GLU A 12 -0.91 -2.92 -11.18
C GLU A 12 -0.76 -1.69 -10.28
N VAL A 13 0.45 -1.46 -9.76
CA VAL A 13 0.75 -0.25 -8.97
C VAL A 13 0.39 1.03 -9.75
N GLY A 14 0.53 1.02 -11.09
CA GLY A 14 0.08 2.09 -11.97
C GLY A 14 -1.42 2.38 -11.92
N GLU A 15 -2.24 1.34 -11.79
CA GLU A 15 -3.70 1.47 -11.68
C GLU A 15 -4.10 1.99 -10.31
N VAL A 16 -3.43 1.54 -9.25
CA VAL A 16 -3.64 2.04 -7.89
C VAL A 16 -3.42 3.55 -7.82
N ALA A 17 -2.34 4.06 -8.42
CA ALA A 17 -2.08 5.50 -8.47
C ALA A 17 -3.18 6.27 -9.21
N ARG A 18 -3.63 5.77 -10.37
CA ARG A 18 -4.74 6.38 -11.11
C ARG A 18 -6.04 6.38 -10.32
N ALA A 19 -6.37 5.26 -9.67
CA ALA A 19 -7.60 5.11 -8.89
C ALA A 19 -7.64 6.01 -7.65
N THR A 20 -6.47 6.29 -7.06
CA THR A 20 -6.34 7.16 -5.87
C THR A 20 -6.14 8.62 -6.21
N GLY A 21 -5.89 8.96 -7.48
CA GLY A 21 -5.39 10.29 -7.87
C GLY A 21 -3.99 10.57 -7.33
N GLY A 22 -3.27 9.54 -6.88
CA GLY A 22 -1.93 9.63 -6.30
C GLY A 22 -0.84 9.75 -7.37
N THR A 23 0.34 10.19 -6.92
CA THR A 23 1.55 10.21 -7.76
C THR A 23 2.43 9.01 -7.39
N LEU A 24 2.90 8.26 -8.39
CA LEU A 24 3.89 7.22 -8.16
C LEU A 24 5.27 7.83 -7.95
N HIS A 25 5.88 7.50 -6.82
CA HIS A 25 7.26 7.84 -6.52
C HIS A 25 8.15 6.60 -6.68
N GLY A 26 9.25 6.75 -7.41
CA GLY A 26 10.19 5.67 -7.74
C GLY A 26 9.81 4.88 -9.00
N VAL A 27 10.67 3.93 -9.38
CA VAL A 27 10.42 3.02 -10.50
C VAL A 27 9.85 1.72 -9.93
N PRO A 28 8.56 1.40 -10.13
CA PRO A 28 8.08 0.09 -9.76
C PRO A 28 8.84 -0.97 -10.56
N ALA A 29 9.18 -2.09 -9.94
CA ALA A 29 9.62 -3.25 -10.71
C ALA A 29 8.56 -3.55 -11.79
N ARG A 30 8.97 -3.78 -13.03
CA ARG A 30 8.03 -4.15 -14.11
C ARG A 30 7.11 -5.27 -13.62
N GLY A 31 5.80 -5.05 -13.68
CA GLY A 31 4.81 -6.03 -13.21
C GLY A 31 4.61 -6.08 -11.68
N ALA A 32 4.87 -4.99 -10.96
CA ALA A 32 4.49 -4.91 -9.55
C ALA A 32 2.96 -4.97 -9.41
N SER A 33 2.46 -6.15 -9.05
CA SER A 33 1.04 -6.42 -8.81
C SER A 33 0.72 -6.31 -7.32
N VAL A 34 -0.32 -5.56 -7.01
CA VAL A 34 -0.98 -5.50 -5.71
C VAL A 34 -2.03 -6.60 -5.66
N THR A 35 -1.87 -7.53 -4.72
CA THR A 35 -2.77 -8.67 -4.50
C THR A 35 -3.54 -8.59 -3.19
N GLY A 36 -3.24 -7.59 -2.36
CA GLY A 36 -3.87 -7.38 -1.07
C GLY A 36 -3.57 -6.00 -0.49
N LEU A 37 -4.37 -5.60 0.50
CA LEU A 37 -4.30 -4.28 1.13
C LEU A 37 -4.17 -4.47 2.65
N THR A 38 -3.27 -3.72 3.29
CA THR A 38 -3.17 -3.71 4.75
C THR A 38 -2.69 -2.37 5.30
N LEU A 39 -3.23 -1.98 6.45
CA LEU A 39 -2.79 -0.85 7.28
C LEU A 39 -1.80 -1.28 8.36
N ASP A 40 -1.70 -2.59 8.63
CA ASP A 40 -0.81 -3.17 9.65
C ASP A 40 0.41 -3.78 8.96
N SER A 41 1.60 -3.22 9.21
CA SER A 41 2.85 -3.68 8.60
C SER A 41 3.15 -5.14 8.97
N ARG A 42 2.73 -5.60 10.15
CA ARG A 42 2.91 -6.99 10.62
C ARG A 42 2.15 -7.99 9.76
N ARG A 43 1.08 -7.55 9.10
CA ARG A 43 0.23 -8.35 8.20
C ARG A 43 0.67 -8.27 6.75
N VAL A 44 1.67 -7.46 6.41
CA VAL A 44 2.21 -7.38 5.06
C VAL A 44 2.72 -8.74 4.60
N ARG A 45 2.40 -9.04 3.35
CA ARG A 45 2.88 -10.21 2.61
C ARG A 45 3.40 -9.72 1.25
N ARG A 46 4.10 -10.60 0.55
CA ARG A 46 4.50 -10.34 -0.84
C ARG A 46 3.29 -9.97 -1.68
N GLY A 47 3.34 -8.82 -2.35
CA GLY A 47 2.22 -8.32 -3.16
C GLY A 47 1.25 -7.41 -2.41
N SER A 48 1.43 -7.16 -1.11
CA SER A 48 0.57 -6.22 -0.39
C SER A 48 0.86 -4.76 -0.79
N LEU A 49 -0.19 -3.96 -0.91
CA LEU A 49 -0.13 -2.50 -0.78
C LEU A 49 -0.24 -2.16 0.71
N PHE A 50 0.80 -1.56 1.26
CA PHE A 50 0.80 -1.06 2.63
C PHE A 50 0.28 0.38 2.65
N CYS A 51 -0.82 0.63 3.36
CA CYS A 51 -1.40 1.96 3.49
C CYS A 51 -0.84 2.64 4.75
N ALA A 52 0.18 3.47 4.58
CA ALA A 52 0.82 4.29 5.60
C ALA A 52 -0.03 5.54 5.89
N LEU A 53 -1.22 5.35 6.45
CA LEU A 53 -2.11 6.46 6.79
C LEU A 53 -1.66 7.13 8.12
N PRO A 54 -1.84 8.44 8.28
CA PRO A 54 -1.61 9.12 9.54
C PRO A 54 -2.64 8.63 10.55
N GLY A 55 -2.17 8.00 11.62
CA GLY A 55 -3.00 7.52 12.73
C GLY A 55 -2.98 8.47 13.91
N LEU A 56 -3.94 8.29 14.82
CA LEU A 56 -4.01 9.03 16.08
C LEU A 56 -2.92 8.58 17.08
N GLU A 57 -2.61 7.28 17.08
CA GLU A 57 -1.64 6.66 18.01
C GLU A 57 -0.25 6.49 17.39
N ALA A 58 -0.17 6.29 16.08
CA ALA A 58 1.09 6.11 15.37
C ALA A 58 0.99 6.58 13.92
N ASP A 59 2.06 7.19 13.43
CA ASP A 59 2.20 7.56 12.02
C ASP A 59 2.61 6.33 11.20
N GLY A 60 1.73 5.92 10.28
CA GLY A 60 1.95 4.79 9.38
C GLY A 60 3.26 4.87 8.58
N ILE A 61 3.77 6.09 8.33
CA ILE A 61 5.05 6.31 7.64
C ILE A 61 6.20 5.65 8.40
N SER A 62 6.15 5.62 9.73
CA SER A 62 7.19 5.02 10.57
C SER A 62 7.37 3.51 10.33
N PHE A 63 6.35 2.83 9.80
CA PHE A 63 6.36 1.39 9.56
C PHE A 63 6.67 1.02 8.10
N VAL A 64 6.92 2.00 7.24
CA VAL A 64 7.28 1.78 5.83
C VAL A 64 8.51 0.88 5.67
N PRO A 65 9.62 1.04 6.44
CA PRO A 65 10.76 0.14 6.31
C PRO A 65 10.42 -1.33 6.62
N ASP A 66 9.59 -1.58 7.63
CA ASP A 66 9.15 -2.93 7.99
C ASP A 66 8.23 -3.53 6.91
N ALA A 67 7.30 -2.73 6.36
CA ALA A 67 6.44 -3.16 5.27
C ALA A 67 7.24 -3.55 4.01
N LEU A 68 8.24 -2.75 3.63
CA LEU A 68 9.12 -3.04 2.50
C LEU A 68 9.93 -4.32 2.74
N ALA A 69 10.50 -4.49 3.94
CA ALA A 69 11.27 -5.69 4.31
C ALA A 69 10.42 -6.98 4.24
N ARG A 70 9.11 -6.88 4.48
CA ARG A 70 8.15 -8.00 4.39
C ARG A 70 7.65 -8.28 2.97
N GLY A 71 8.03 -7.45 2.00
CA GLY A 71 7.70 -7.64 0.59
C GLY A 71 6.47 -6.89 0.10
N ALA A 72 6.11 -5.75 0.73
CA ALA A 72 5.13 -4.85 0.15
C ALA A 72 5.49 -4.53 -1.32
N ALA A 73 4.52 -4.64 -2.22
CA ALA A 73 4.69 -4.28 -3.62
C ALA A 73 4.70 -2.76 -3.82
N ALA A 74 3.97 -2.04 -2.96
CA ALA A 74 3.93 -0.58 -2.93
C ALA A 74 3.49 -0.09 -1.54
N VAL A 75 3.68 1.21 -1.32
CA VAL A 75 3.19 1.94 -0.16
C VAL A 75 2.29 3.07 -0.63
N LEU A 76 1.11 3.18 -0.02
CA LEU A 76 0.22 4.34 -0.16
C LEU A 76 0.38 5.22 1.07
N ALA A 77 0.85 6.45 0.88
CA ALA A 77 1.00 7.44 1.95
C ALA A 77 0.37 8.77 1.51
N PRO A 78 0.01 9.66 2.44
CA PRO A 78 -0.33 11.03 2.10
C PRO A 78 0.78 11.67 1.28
N GLY A 79 0.41 12.47 0.28
CA GLY A 79 1.36 13.35 -0.39
C GLY A 79 1.94 14.37 0.60
N PRO A 80 3.07 15.02 0.26
CA PRO A 80 3.49 16.21 0.99
C PRO A 80 2.30 17.18 1.07
N PRO A 81 2.12 17.92 2.19
CA PRO A 81 1.07 18.93 2.27
C PRO A 81 1.18 19.88 1.06
N PRO A 82 0.06 20.37 0.51
CA PRO A 82 0.11 21.38 -0.54
C PRO A 82 0.94 22.59 -0.05
N PRO A 83 1.67 23.28 -0.95
CA PRO A 83 2.51 24.41 -0.59
C PRO A 83 1.73 25.55 0.07
#